data_AF-A0A528GW64-F1
#
_entry.id   AF-A0A528GW64-F1
#
_cell.length_a   1.000
_cell.length_b   1.000
_cell.length_c   1.000
_cell.angle_alpha   90.00
_cell.angle_beta   90.00
_cell.angle_gamma   90.00
#
_symmetry.space_group_name_H-M   'P 1'
#
loop_
_entity.id
_entity.type
_entity.pdbx_description
1 polymer ?
#
loop_
_entity_poly.entity_id
_entity_poly.type
_entity_poly.pdbx_seq_one_letter_code
_entity_poly.pdbx_strand_id
1 'polypeptide(L)'
;TLFDRAGVPVFQVIVATTRRDIWQNNQRGLAPADLAMHVVLPELDGRILAGAISFKGESETDPALAFRAFANRPEPDRVAQVANRVQAFIRLQRTPHAERKLAILIPDYPSAPGRTGYAVGLDVPSSVLAMLHDLSEQGYT
;
A
#
# COMPACT_ATOMS: atom_id res chain seq x y z
N THR A 1 4.77 17.00 5.36
CA THR A 1 5.33 16.30 6.54
C THR A 1 6.85 16.32 6.49
N LEU A 2 7.54 15.68 7.46
CA LEU A 2 9.02 15.61 7.51
C LEU A 2 9.65 15.15 6.18
N PHE A 3 8.92 14.35 5.40
CA PHE A 3 9.39 13.75 4.16
C PHE A 3 9.10 14.56 2.89
N ASP A 4 8.32 15.65 2.96
CA ASP A 4 8.00 16.47 1.77
C ASP A 4 9.27 17.02 1.10
N ARG A 5 10.28 17.35 1.91
CA ARG A 5 11.57 17.87 1.43
C ARG A 5 12.35 16.86 0.59
N ALA A 6 12.07 15.57 0.76
CA ALA A 6 12.77 14.52 0.03
C ALA A 6 12.24 14.39 -1.41
N GLY A 7 11.04 14.90 -1.71
CA GLY A 7 10.45 14.83 -3.05
C GLY A 7 10.23 13.41 -3.58
N VAL A 8 10.20 12.41 -2.69
CA VAL A 8 10.08 10.99 -3.04
C VAL A 8 8.95 10.32 -2.26
N PRO A 9 8.27 9.31 -2.83
CA PRO A 9 7.28 8.53 -2.12
C PRO A 9 7.92 7.73 -0.97
N VAL A 10 7.32 7.78 0.22
CA VAL A 10 7.74 7.00 1.38
C VAL A 10 6.77 5.84 1.61
N PHE A 11 7.28 4.62 1.60
CA PHE A 11 6.49 3.40 1.81
C PHE A 11 6.59 2.90 3.25
N GLN A 12 5.45 2.65 3.88
CA GLN A 12 5.37 2.05 5.20
C GLN A 12 5.22 0.53 5.08
N VAL A 13 6.22 -0.19 5.60
CA VAL A 13 6.16 -1.65 5.78
C VAL A 13 5.77 -1.98 7.21
N ILE A 14 5.05 -3.09 7.40
CA ILE A 14 4.61 -3.53 8.72
C ILE A 14 5.52 -4.67 9.18
N VAL A 15 6.22 -4.41 10.28
CA VAL A 15 7.04 -5.36 11.01
C VAL A 15 6.21 -5.81 12.20
N ALA A 16 5.25 -6.70 11.95
CA ALA A 16 4.14 -6.94 12.86
C ALA A 16 4.60 -7.57 14.18
N THR A 17 3.96 -7.17 15.27
CA THR A 17 4.16 -7.78 16.59
C THR A 17 3.21 -8.94 16.84
N THR A 18 2.15 -9.06 16.03
CA THR A 18 1.27 -10.25 16.02
C THR A 18 1.95 -11.47 15.39
N ARG A 19 1.43 -12.67 15.71
CA ARG A 19 1.84 -13.94 15.09
C ARG A 19 1.19 -14.13 13.72
N ARG A 20 1.86 -14.88 12.85
CA ARG A 20 1.45 -15.11 11.45
C ARG A 20 0.11 -15.85 11.33
N ASP A 21 -0.15 -16.81 12.22
CA ASP A 21 -1.39 -17.60 12.29
C ASP A 21 -2.58 -16.73 12.73
N ILE A 22 -2.38 -15.89 13.76
CA ILE A 22 -3.39 -14.96 14.25
C ILE A 22 -3.75 -13.95 13.16
N TRP A 23 -2.75 -13.39 12.46
CA TRP A 23 -2.99 -12.45 11.37
C TRP A 23 -3.81 -13.06 10.23
N GLN A 24 -3.57 -14.32 9.87
CA GLN A 24 -4.30 -15.00 8.80
C GLN A 24 -5.76 -15.32 9.16
N ASN A 25 -5.99 -15.75 10.39
CA ASN A 25 -7.29 -16.23 10.82
C ASN A 25 -8.19 -15.12 11.36
N ASN A 26 -7.65 -13.92 11.57
CA ASN A 26 -8.40 -12.76 12.03
C ASN A 26 -8.83 -11.90 10.84
N GLN A 27 -10.15 -11.64 10.71
CA GLN A 27 -10.68 -10.75 9.67
C GLN A 27 -10.12 -9.32 9.73
N ARG A 28 -9.72 -8.85 10.92
CA ARG A 28 -9.07 -7.54 11.09
C ARG A 28 -7.57 -7.57 10.76
N GLY A 29 -6.99 -8.76 10.58
CA GLY A 29 -5.56 -8.97 10.40
C GLY A 29 -4.76 -8.63 11.65
N LEU A 30 -4.28 -7.39 11.72
CA LEU A 30 -3.33 -6.92 12.74
C LEU A 30 -4.00 -6.66 14.10
N ALA A 31 -3.21 -6.72 15.16
CA ALA A 31 -3.64 -6.30 16.49
C ALA A 31 -3.86 -4.77 16.53
N PRO A 32 -4.71 -4.24 17.43
CA PRO A 32 -5.00 -2.80 17.52
C PRO A 32 -3.75 -1.92 17.67
N ALA A 33 -2.75 -2.38 18.45
CA ALA A 33 -1.49 -1.66 18.61
C ALA A 33 -0.69 -1.59 17.30
N ASP A 34 -0.62 -2.69 16.55
CA ASP A 34 0.04 -2.74 15.24
C ASP A 34 -0.68 -1.83 14.23
N LEU A 35 -2.02 -1.79 14.24
CA LEU A 35 -2.80 -0.89 13.38
C LEU A 35 -2.51 0.59 13.70
N ALA A 36 -2.49 0.95 14.99
CA ALA A 36 -2.18 2.32 15.39
C ALA A 36 -0.77 2.72 14.95
N MET A 37 0.22 1.87 15.23
CA MET A 37 1.65 2.19 15.02
C MET A 37 2.10 2.08 13.56
N HIS A 38 1.54 1.15 12.78
CA HIS A 38 2.01 0.88 11.42
C HIS A 38 1.05 1.31 10.31
N VAL A 39 -0.18 1.71 10.64
CA VAL A 39 -1.16 2.18 9.65
C VAL A 39 -1.59 3.61 9.95
N VAL A 40 -2.26 3.85 11.08
CA VAL A 40 -2.90 5.15 11.37
C VAL A 40 -1.88 6.29 11.48
N LEU A 41 -0.86 6.15 12.35
CA LEU A 41 0.14 7.22 12.51
C LEU A 41 0.95 7.45 11.22
N PRO A 42 1.43 6.41 10.51
CA PRO A 42 2.07 6.59 9.21
C PRO A 42 1.21 7.21 8.11
N GLU A 43 -0.10 6.95 8.07
CA GLU A 43 -1.01 7.56 7.10
C GLU A 43 -1.14 9.07 7.35
N LEU A 44 -1.19 9.51 8.62
CA LEU A 44 -1.14 10.93 8.98
C LEU A 44 0.18 11.60 8.58
N ASP A 45 1.28 10.84 8.55
CA ASP A 45 2.58 11.30 8.03
C ASP A 45 2.63 11.36 6.49
N GLY A 46 1.58 10.90 5.79
CA GLY A 46 1.51 10.84 4.33
C GLY A 46 2.26 9.64 3.71
N ARG A 47 2.57 8.60 4.51
CA ARG A 47 3.26 7.40 4.01
C ARG A 47 2.29 6.46 3.30
N ILE A 48 2.77 5.82 2.25
CA ILE A 48 1.99 4.85 1.46
C ILE A 48 2.13 3.48 2.10
N LEU A 49 1.02 2.89 2.56
CA LEU A 49 1.04 1.54 3.13
C LEU A 49 1.42 0.50 2.07
N ALA A 50 2.53 -0.21 2.31
CA ALA A 50 3.04 -1.25 1.41
C ALA A 50 2.58 -2.66 1.81
N GLY A 51 2.37 -2.92 3.10
CA GLY A 51 1.90 -4.18 3.64
C GLY A 51 2.81 -4.77 4.73
N ALA A 52 2.35 -5.86 5.34
CA ALA A 52 3.13 -6.60 6.34
C ALA A 52 4.14 -7.53 5.69
N ILE A 53 5.38 -7.49 6.17
CA ILE A 53 6.53 -8.25 5.65
C ILE A 53 7.06 -9.28 6.65
N SER A 54 6.68 -9.19 7.91
CA SER A 54 7.19 -10.07 8.97
C SER A 54 6.21 -10.16 10.13
N PHE A 55 6.26 -11.28 10.86
CA PHE A 55 5.42 -11.54 12.03
C PHE A 55 6.24 -12.13 13.19
N LYS A 56 5.75 -11.96 14.42
CA LYS A 56 6.37 -12.59 15.60
C LYS A 56 6.22 -14.12 15.52
N GLY A 57 7.34 -14.81 15.71
CA GLY A 57 7.40 -16.27 15.77
C GLY A 57 8.60 -16.75 16.57
N GLU A 58 8.63 -18.05 16.85
CA GLU A 58 9.76 -18.68 17.54
C GLU A 58 11.04 -18.64 16.67
N SER A 59 12.16 -18.36 17.33
CA SER A 59 13.48 -18.54 16.75
C SER A 59 13.82 -20.03 16.67
N GLU A 60 14.87 -20.38 15.94
CA GLU A 60 15.49 -21.69 16.12
C GLU A 60 16.00 -21.79 17.57
N THR A 61 16.03 -23.02 18.10
CA THR A 61 16.52 -23.25 19.46
C THR A 61 18.02 -23.05 19.47
N ASP A 62 18.50 -22.19 20.37
CA ASP A 62 19.93 -22.06 20.60
C ASP A 62 20.40 -23.31 21.38
N PRO A 63 21.28 -24.16 20.82
CA PRO A 63 21.71 -25.39 21.48
C PRO A 63 22.53 -25.14 22.75
N ALA A 64 23.22 -24.00 22.85
CA ALA A 64 24.04 -23.65 24.01
C ALA A 64 23.18 -23.10 25.16
N LEU A 65 22.08 -22.42 24.84
CA LEU A 65 21.18 -21.81 25.83
C LEU A 65 19.95 -22.67 26.17
N ALA A 66 19.68 -23.73 25.39
CA ALA A 66 18.45 -24.51 25.46
C ALA A 66 17.18 -23.64 25.46
N PHE A 67 17.23 -22.51 24.75
CA PHE A 67 16.23 -21.44 24.77
C PHE A 67 15.69 -21.15 23.37
N ARG A 68 14.39 -20.84 23.29
CA ARG A 68 13.72 -20.35 22.07
C ARG A 68 13.29 -18.90 22.28
N ALA A 69 13.88 -17.99 21.51
CA ALA A 69 13.50 -16.58 21.53
C ALA A 69 12.26 -16.33 20.66
N PHE A 70 11.56 -15.22 20.89
CA PHE A 70 10.53 -14.72 19.99
C PHE A 70 11.08 -13.56 19.15
N ALA A 71 11.35 -13.84 17.88
CA ALA A 71 11.89 -12.87 16.94
C ALA A 71 10.87 -12.52 15.85
N ASN A 72 11.10 -11.42 15.15
CA ASN A 72 10.31 -11.14 13.96
C ASN A 72 10.86 -11.96 12.80
N ARG A 73 10.00 -12.74 12.15
CA ARG A 73 10.37 -13.64 11.03
C ARG A 73 9.84 -13.05 9.73
N PRO A 74 10.69 -12.82 8.72
CA PRO A 74 10.24 -12.31 7.43
C PRO A 74 9.43 -13.38 6.69
N GLU A 75 8.41 -12.93 5.97
CA GLU A 75 7.60 -13.74 5.06
C GLU A 75 8.05 -13.45 3.61
N PRO A 76 8.78 -14.38 2.96
CA PRO A 76 9.44 -14.10 1.68
C PRO A 76 8.52 -13.64 0.56
N ASP A 77 7.32 -14.21 0.47
CA ASP A 77 6.28 -13.83 -0.50
C ASP A 77 5.81 -12.39 -0.31
N ARG A 78 5.66 -11.96 0.95
CA ARG A 78 5.26 -10.60 1.32
C ARG A 78 6.36 -9.58 1.11
N VAL A 79 7.60 -9.95 1.43
CA VAL A 79 8.78 -9.14 1.11
C VAL A 79 8.85 -8.92 -0.40
N ALA A 80 8.66 -9.98 -1.20
CA ALA A 80 8.63 -9.89 -2.65
C ALA A 80 7.48 -9.01 -3.16
N GLN A 81 6.28 -9.12 -2.58
CA GLN A 81 5.14 -8.27 -2.90
C GLN A 81 5.47 -6.77 -2.72
N VAL A 82 6.04 -6.41 -1.57
CA VAL A 82 6.44 -5.02 -1.28
C VAL A 82 7.53 -4.56 -2.24
N ALA A 83 8.56 -5.37 -2.47
CA ALA A 83 9.64 -5.05 -3.39
C ALA A 83 9.12 -4.81 -4.82
N ASN A 84 8.22 -5.67 -5.31
CA ASN A 84 7.58 -5.53 -6.62
C ASN A 84 6.75 -4.23 -6.72
N ARG A 85 6.03 -3.86 -5.66
CA ARG A 85 5.27 -2.61 -5.61
C ARG A 85 6.18 -1.39 -5.69
N VAL A 86 7.28 -1.37 -4.92
CA VAL A 86 8.27 -0.29 -4.97
C VAL A 86 8.94 -0.23 -6.34
N GLN A 87 9.30 -1.37 -6.92
CA GLN A 87 9.88 -1.43 -8.26
C GLN A 87 8.93 -0.89 -9.34
N ALA A 88 7.63 -1.18 -9.23
CA ALA A 88 6.62 -0.64 -10.13
C ALA A 88 6.52 0.89 -10.05
N PHE A 89 6.63 1.47 -8.84
CA PHE A 89 6.67 2.92 -8.66
C PHE A 89 7.92 3.55 -9.26
N ILE A 90 9.10 2.95 -9.04
CA ILE A 90 10.35 3.41 -9.64
C ILE A 90 10.26 3.34 -11.16
N ARG A 91 9.69 2.27 -11.71
CA ARG A 91 9.46 2.14 -13.15
C ARG A 91 8.56 3.27 -13.66
N LEU A 92 7.42 3.52 -13.00
CA LEU A 92 6.51 4.60 -13.37
C LEU A 92 7.21 5.97 -13.38
N GLN A 93 8.03 6.28 -12.36
CA GLN A 93 8.79 7.54 -12.30
C GLN A 93 9.79 7.69 -13.45
N ARG A 94 10.39 6.59 -13.92
CA ARG A 94 11.37 6.58 -15.01
C ARG A 94 10.75 6.53 -16.40
N THR A 95 9.55 6.00 -16.54
CA THR A 95 8.86 5.91 -17.84
C THR A 95 8.47 7.32 -18.32
N PRO A 96 8.84 7.71 -19.57
CA PRO A 96 8.41 8.97 -20.17
C PRO A 96 6.87 9.08 -20.24
N HIS A 97 6.32 10.28 -20.15
CA HIS A 97 4.86 10.48 -20.11
C HIS A 97 4.13 9.83 -21.29
N ALA A 98 4.67 9.93 -22.51
CA ALA A 98 4.08 9.33 -23.72
C ALA A 98 4.05 7.79 -23.71
N GLU A 99 4.88 7.14 -22.88
CA GLU A 99 4.91 5.69 -22.76
C GLU A 99 4.07 5.16 -21.58
N ARG A 100 3.64 6.05 -20.67
CA ARG A 100 2.83 5.67 -19.50
C ARG A 100 1.44 5.27 -19.97
N LYS A 101 1.02 4.05 -19.61
CA LYS A 101 -0.34 3.56 -19.84
C LYS A 101 -1.15 3.71 -18.57
N LEU A 102 -2.20 4.53 -18.65
CA LEU A 102 -3.09 4.86 -17.55
C LEU A 102 -4.40 4.12 -17.71
N ALA A 103 -4.94 3.64 -16.58
CA ALA A 103 -6.28 3.08 -16.52
C ALA A 103 -7.12 3.95 -15.59
N ILE A 104 -8.25 4.45 -16.07
CA ILE A 104 -9.23 5.20 -15.29
C ILE A 104 -10.40 4.25 -15.00
N LEU A 105 -10.57 3.91 -13.72
CA LEU A 105 -11.65 3.04 -13.26
C LEU A 105 -12.79 3.92 -12.72
N ILE A 106 -13.95 3.83 -13.36
CA ILE A 106 -15.15 4.55 -12.96
C ILE A 106 -16.09 3.55 -12.28
N PRO A 107 -16.54 3.81 -11.04
CA PRO A 107 -17.46 2.92 -10.35
C PRO A 107 -18.81 2.89 -11.07
N ASP A 108 -19.38 1.71 -11.26
CA ASP A 108 -20.71 1.54 -11.79
C ASP A 108 -21.53 0.63 -10.88
N TYR A 109 -22.79 1.00 -10.67
CA TYR A 109 -23.73 0.29 -9.80
C TYR A 109 -24.94 -0.13 -10.62
N PRO A 110 -24.88 -1.30 -11.30
CA PRO A 110 -25.91 -1.72 -12.25
C PRO A 110 -27.32 -1.80 -11.64
N SER A 111 -27.42 -2.07 -10.35
CA SER A 111 -28.68 -2.16 -9.60
C SER A 111 -29.22 -0.81 -9.10
N ALA A 112 -28.53 0.30 -9.37
CA ALA A 112 -28.91 1.63 -8.93
C ALA A 112 -28.85 2.64 -10.10
N PRO A 113 -29.93 2.78 -10.87
CA PRO A 113 -30.00 3.71 -11.99
C PRO A 113 -29.60 5.14 -11.60
N GLY A 114 -28.84 5.82 -12.45
CA GLY A 114 -28.32 7.16 -12.18
C GLY A 114 -27.06 7.20 -11.30
N ARG A 115 -26.46 6.05 -10.97
CA ARG A 115 -25.21 5.96 -10.19
C ARG A 115 -23.98 5.53 -11.01
N THR A 116 -24.04 5.61 -12.33
CA THR A 116 -22.85 5.43 -13.17
C THR A 116 -21.85 6.55 -12.86
N GLY A 117 -20.63 6.18 -12.48
CA GLY A 117 -19.62 7.13 -12.02
C GLY A 117 -20.00 7.83 -10.72
N TYR A 118 -20.79 7.21 -9.84
CA TYR A 118 -21.18 7.85 -8.59
C TYR A 118 -19.98 7.98 -7.63
N ALA A 119 -19.59 9.22 -7.37
CA ALA A 119 -18.67 9.60 -6.31
C ALA A 119 -19.25 10.78 -5.51
N VAL A 120 -19.28 10.65 -4.19
CA VAL A 120 -19.95 11.63 -3.31
C VAL A 120 -19.28 13.00 -3.42
N GLY A 121 -20.05 13.99 -3.84
CA GLY A 121 -19.60 15.38 -3.97
C GLY A 121 -18.71 15.67 -5.18
N LEU A 122 -18.62 14.73 -6.15
CA LEU A 122 -17.78 14.88 -7.34
C LEU A 122 -18.57 14.65 -8.62
N ASP A 123 -18.49 15.58 -9.57
CA ASP A 123 -18.93 15.37 -10.94
C ASP A 123 -17.87 14.54 -11.68
N VAL A 124 -18.03 13.22 -11.66
CA VAL A 124 -17.02 12.28 -12.20
C VAL A 124 -16.80 12.44 -13.69
N PRO A 125 -17.83 12.50 -14.58
CA PRO A 125 -17.60 12.74 -16.00
C PRO A 125 -16.80 14.00 -16.28
N SER A 126 -17.19 15.14 -15.69
CA SER A 126 -16.49 16.41 -15.89
C SER A 126 -15.06 16.36 -15.34
N SER A 127 -14.85 15.73 -14.18
CA SER A 127 -13.52 15.59 -13.57
C SER A 127 -12.59 14.70 -14.39
N VAL A 128 -13.11 13.62 -15.00
CA VAL A 128 -12.33 12.75 -15.88
C VAL A 128 -11.93 13.49 -17.16
N LEU A 129 -12.85 14.25 -17.78
CA LEU A 129 -12.51 15.05 -18.96
C LEU A 129 -11.42 16.09 -18.64
N ALA A 130 -11.56 16.82 -17.54
CA ALA A 130 -10.54 17.78 -17.08
C ALA A 130 -9.18 17.10 -16.88
N MET A 131 -9.15 15.96 -16.18
CA MET A 131 -7.93 15.18 -15.97
C MET A 131 -7.29 14.70 -17.28
N LEU A 132 -8.10 14.25 -18.26
CA LEU A 132 -7.60 13.82 -19.56
C LEU A 132 -7.01 14.98 -20.37
N HIS A 133 -7.61 16.17 -20.28
CA HIS A 133 -7.03 17.38 -20.87
C HIS A 133 -5.68 17.74 -20.24
N ASP A 134 -5.60 17.78 -18.91
CA ASP A 134 -4.35 18.05 -18.19
C ASP A 134 -3.26 17.03 -18.56
N LEU A 135 -3.61 15.74 -18.62
CA LEU A 135 -2.68 14.68 -19.01
C LEU A 135 -2.18 14.86 -20.46
N SER A 136 -3.07 15.20 -21.39
CA SER A 136 -2.70 15.49 -22.79
C SER A 136 -1.71 16.65 -22.88
N GLU A 137 -1.97 17.75 -22.16
CA GLU A 137 -1.07 18.92 -22.11
C GLU A 137 0.32 18.60 -21.54
N GLN A 138 0.40 17.62 -20.64
CA GLN A 138 1.65 17.12 -20.06
C GLN A 138 2.36 16.05 -20.90
N GLY A 139 1.83 15.73 -22.09
CA GLY A 139 2.45 14.81 -23.06
C GLY A 139 2.14 13.33 -22.84
N TYR A 140 1.03 13.00 -22.16
CA TYR A 140 0.50 11.63 -22.11
C TYR A 140 -0.30 11.31 -23.38
N THR A 141 -0.32 10.04 -23.79
CA THR A 141 -1.00 9.55 -25.00
C THR A 141 -2.02 8.47 -24.70
#